data_AF-A0A2U8DZ72-F1
#
_entry.id   AF-A0A2U8DZ72-F1
#
_cell.length_a   1.000
_cell.length_b   1.000
_cell.length_c   1.000
_cell.angle_alpha   90.00
_cell.angle_beta   90.00
_cell.angle_gamma   90.00
#
_symmetry.space_group_name_H-M   'P 1'
#
loop_
_entity.id
_entity.type
_entity.pdbx_description
1 polymer ?
#
loop_
_entity_poly.entity_id
_entity_poly.type
_entity_poly.pdbx_seq_one_letter_code
_entity_poly.pdbx_strand_id
1 'polypeptide(L)'
;MSTKTYGYKLVYTNEPKISTGIVFVSPTEGVSNPYGLTSKDIPSVRNGEFNKFFNSLTSEELDEMWKEPELRQTIEDKLRQPGGLHEWHLVSRTPQFKNWNVTAEQIKELRTLTKDVKFVNPKGIHGGRGSTTAHNELLKIIDNSPDYDTFIRRLNNWANYRLDGGIESLPKGLQLK
;
A
#
# COMPACT_ATOMS: atom_id res chain seq x y z
N MET A 1 -5.42 38.06 48.89
CA MET A 1 -4.76 38.21 47.57
C MET A 1 -5.43 37.23 46.62
N SER A 2 -6.15 37.73 45.62
CA SER A 2 -6.97 36.95 44.69
C SER A 2 -6.31 37.01 43.31
N THR A 3 -5.87 35.87 42.79
CA THR A 3 -5.33 35.75 41.44
C THR A 3 -6.45 35.31 40.49
N LYS A 4 -6.95 36.26 39.70
CA LYS A 4 -7.86 36.00 38.57
C LYS A 4 -7.06 35.43 37.40
N THR A 5 -7.43 34.26 36.92
CA THR A 5 -6.95 33.66 35.67
C THR A 5 -7.73 34.24 34.49
N TYR A 6 -7.01 34.84 33.53
CA TYR A 6 -7.56 35.31 32.26
C TYR A 6 -7.39 34.21 31.21
N GLY A 7 -8.51 33.66 30.72
CA GLY A 7 -8.52 32.72 29.60
C GLY A 7 -8.42 33.46 28.26
N TYR A 8 -7.47 33.06 27.41
CA TYR A 8 -7.37 33.51 26.03
C TYR A 8 -8.24 32.61 25.14
N LYS A 9 -9.18 33.25 24.42
CA LYS A 9 -10.04 32.62 23.42
C LYS A 9 -9.35 32.79 22.07
N LEU A 10 -8.76 31.72 21.53
CA LEU A 10 -8.26 31.70 20.15
C LEU A 10 -9.44 31.62 19.19
N VAL A 11 -9.68 32.69 18.45
CA VAL A 11 -10.64 32.75 17.35
C VAL A 11 -9.88 32.42 16.07
N TYR A 12 -10.09 31.23 15.52
CA TYR A 12 -9.62 30.92 14.16
C TYR A 12 -10.64 31.45 13.16
N THR A 13 -10.24 32.47 12.39
CA THR A 13 -11.01 32.99 11.27
C THR A 13 -10.77 32.12 10.03
N ASN A 14 -11.83 31.49 9.54
CA ASN A 14 -11.82 30.73 8.29
C ASN A 14 -11.83 31.70 7.10
N GLU A 15 -10.72 31.77 6.37
CA GLU A 15 -10.74 32.14 4.94
C GLU A 15 -9.98 31.07 4.15
N PRO A 16 -10.65 30.27 3.28
CA PRO A 16 -9.95 29.33 2.43
C PRO A 16 -9.34 30.06 1.23
N LYS A 17 -8.00 30.03 1.13
CA LYS A 17 -7.31 30.31 -0.13
C LYS A 17 -7.55 29.14 -1.08
N ILE A 18 -8.25 29.43 -2.17
CA ILE A 18 -8.65 28.48 -3.19
C ILE A 18 -7.41 28.05 -3.98
N SER A 19 -6.91 26.85 -3.68
CA SER A 19 -6.11 26.05 -4.61
C SER A 19 -6.97 24.85 -4.96
N THR A 20 -6.96 24.43 -6.22
CA THR A 20 -7.77 23.36 -6.83
C THR A 20 -7.46 21.95 -6.27
N GLY A 21 -7.54 21.79 -4.95
CA GLY A 21 -7.48 20.54 -4.22
C GLY A 21 -8.81 20.31 -3.50
N ILE A 22 -9.19 19.05 -3.39
CA ILE A 22 -10.37 18.55 -2.68
C ILE A 22 -10.56 19.31 -1.35
N VAL A 23 -11.76 19.86 -1.12
CA VAL A 23 -12.09 20.55 0.12
C VAL A 23 -12.33 19.50 1.21
N PHE A 24 -11.37 19.35 2.12
CA PHE A 24 -11.49 18.48 3.28
C PHE A 24 -12.25 19.18 4.39
N VAL A 25 -13.42 18.65 4.75
CA VAL A 25 -14.18 19.05 5.94
C VAL A 25 -13.74 18.17 7.11
N SER A 26 -13.28 18.79 8.21
CA SER A 26 -12.86 18.07 9.42
C SER A 26 -14.02 17.34 10.09
N PRO A 27 -13.84 16.10 10.61
CA PRO A 27 -14.91 15.35 11.26
C PRO A 27 -15.05 15.75 12.74
N THR A 28 -16.29 15.71 13.20
CA THR A 28 -16.68 15.75 14.62
C THR A 28 -16.11 14.55 15.38
N GLU A 29 -15.73 14.80 16.63
CA GLU A 29 -15.05 13.86 17.53
C GLU A 29 -15.71 12.46 17.56
N GLY A 30 -14.90 11.42 17.28
CA GLY A 30 -15.30 10.01 17.38
C GLY A 30 -15.06 9.14 16.14
N VAL A 31 -14.57 9.68 15.03
CA VAL A 31 -14.34 8.92 13.78
C VAL A 31 -12.85 8.70 13.54
N SER A 32 -12.43 7.45 13.42
CA SER A 32 -11.06 6.96 13.17
C SER A 32 -10.51 7.25 11.76
N ASN A 33 -11.15 8.17 11.04
CA ASN A 33 -10.71 8.71 9.77
C ASN A 33 -10.85 10.25 9.80
N PRO A 34 -9.75 11.01 9.90
CA PRO A 34 -9.78 12.47 9.97
C PRO A 34 -10.26 13.15 8.68
N TYR A 35 -10.55 12.38 7.62
CA TYR A 35 -11.03 12.90 6.34
C TYR A 35 -12.53 12.62 6.10
N GLY A 36 -13.18 11.84 6.98
CA GLY A 36 -14.59 11.47 6.79
C GLY A 36 -14.88 10.66 5.52
N LEU A 37 -13.84 10.12 4.88
CA LEU A 37 -13.95 9.30 3.67
C LEU A 37 -14.60 7.94 3.97
N THR A 38 -15.39 7.48 3.01
CA THR A 38 -15.98 6.16 2.97
C THR A 38 -15.46 5.39 1.75
N SER A 39 -15.74 4.08 1.69
CA SER A 39 -15.38 3.24 0.55
C SER A 39 -15.95 3.74 -0.79
N LYS A 40 -17.06 4.50 -0.76
CA LYS A 40 -17.71 5.09 -1.94
C LYS A 40 -16.92 6.27 -2.52
N ASP A 41 -16.08 6.90 -1.70
CA ASP A 41 -15.27 8.05 -2.10
C ASP A 41 -13.95 7.64 -2.78
N ILE A 42 -13.57 6.36 -2.67
CA ILE A 42 -12.39 5.81 -3.34
C ILE A 42 -12.68 5.62 -4.84
N PRO A 43 -11.92 6.28 -5.74
CA PRO A 43 -12.19 6.18 -7.17
C PRO A 43 -12.09 4.75 -7.70
N SER A 44 -12.83 4.49 -8.78
CA SER A 44 -12.67 3.24 -9.52
C SER A 44 -11.31 3.18 -10.23
N VAL A 45 -10.87 1.98 -10.62
CA VAL A 45 -9.64 1.81 -11.42
C VAL A 45 -9.76 2.33 -12.87
N ARG A 46 -10.96 2.73 -13.31
CA ARG A 46 -11.19 3.21 -14.67
C ARG A 46 -10.37 4.48 -14.91
N ASN A 47 -9.79 4.58 -16.10
CA ASN A 47 -9.02 5.74 -16.57
C ASN A 47 -7.85 6.14 -15.66
N GLY A 48 -7.37 5.22 -14.80
CA GLY A 48 -6.26 5.49 -13.87
C GLY A 48 -6.63 6.40 -12.69
N GLU A 49 -7.90 6.71 -12.47
CA GLU A 49 -8.33 7.64 -11.40
C GLU A 49 -7.93 7.14 -10.01
N PHE A 50 -8.08 5.84 -9.75
CA PHE A 50 -7.58 5.25 -8.51
C PHE A 50 -6.07 5.44 -8.34
N ASN A 51 -5.27 5.29 -9.39
CA ASN A 51 -3.82 5.42 -9.27
C ASN A 51 -3.43 6.87 -8.93
N LYS A 52 -4.07 7.85 -9.57
CA LYS A 52 -3.88 9.27 -9.25
C LYS A 52 -4.21 9.56 -7.79
N PHE A 53 -5.35 9.05 -7.32
CA PHE A 53 -5.77 9.14 -5.92
C PHE A 53 -4.74 8.52 -4.97
N PHE A 54 -4.34 7.26 -5.21
CA PHE A 54 -3.37 6.57 -4.37
C PHE A 54 -2.02 7.29 -4.33
N ASN A 55 -1.54 7.76 -5.50
CA ASN A 55 -0.26 8.44 -5.62
C ASN A 55 -0.29 9.83 -4.97
N SER A 56 -1.45 10.51 -4.91
CA SER A 56 -1.57 11.82 -4.26
C SER A 56 -1.57 11.76 -2.73
N LEU A 57 -1.88 10.60 -2.13
CA LEU A 57 -1.83 10.44 -0.68
C LEU A 57 -0.38 10.60 -0.18
N THR A 58 -0.21 11.21 0.98
CA THR A 58 0.97 11.05 1.81
C THR A 58 0.96 9.68 2.48
N SER A 59 2.08 9.31 3.10
CA SER A 59 2.16 8.08 3.91
C SER A 59 1.24 8.14 5.11
N GLU A 60 1.20 9.27 5.80
CA GLU A 60 0.39 9.50 7.00
C GLU A 60 -1.10 9.44 6.67
N GLU A 61 -1.52 10.04 5.54
CA GLU A 61 -2.90 9.94 5.05
C GLU A 61 -3.31 8.49 4.79
N LEU A 62 -2.44 7.73 4.10
CA LEU A 62 -2.71 6.33 3.85
C LEU A 62 -2.80 5.55 5.16
N ASP A 63 -1.90 5.78 6.13
CA ASP A 63 -1.88 5.10 7.43
C ASP A 63 -3.17 5.35 8.22
N GLU A 64 -3.69 6.57 8.24
CA GLU A 64 -4.97 6.88 8.88
C GLU A 64 -6.13 6.16 8.18
N MET A 65 -6.18 6.20 6.84
CA MET A 65 -7.19 5.46 6.07
C MET A 65 -7.08 3.94 6.28
N TRP A 66 -5.88 3.41 6.46
CA TRP A 66 -5.61 1.98 6.58
C TRP A 66 -6.11 1.37 7.90
N LYS A 67 -6.35 2.20 8.92
CA LYS A 67 -6.96 1.79 10.20
C LYS A 67 -8.42 1.36 10.03
N GLU A 68 -9.13 1.94 9.05
CA GLU A 68 -10.52 1.62 8.75
C GLU A 68 -10.63 0.36 7.88
N PRO A 69 -11.21 -0.75 8.37
CA PRO A 69 -11.22 -2.03 7.64
C PRO A 69 -11.87 -1.96 6.25
N GLU A 70 -12.97 -1.19 6.11
CA GLU A 70 -13.67 -1.05 4.83
C GLU A 70 -12.86 -0.25 3.81
N LEU A 71 -12.18 0.83 4.23
CA LEU A 71 -11.31 1.61 3.36
C LEU A 71 -10.09 0.80 2.95
N ARG A 72 -9.44 0.14 3.91
CA ARG A 72 -8.34 -0.78 3.66
C ARG A 72 -8.73 -1.82 2.62
N GLN A 73 -9.82 -2.57 2.85
CA GLN A 73 -10.28 -3.59 1.91
C GLN A 73 -10.52 -3.00 0.51
N THR A 74 -11.15 -1.83 0.44
CA THR A 74 -11.40 -1.14 -0.83
C THR A 74 -10.10 -0.81 -1.57
N ILE A 75 -9.12 -0.21 -0.88
CA ILE A 75 -7.82 0.14 -1.47
C ILE A 75 -7.09 -1.13 -1.92
N GLU A 76 -7.07 -2.16 -1.07
CA GLU A 76 -6.44 -3.43 -1.41
C GLU A 76 -7.07 -4.03 -2.69
N ASP A 77 -8.38 -4.01 -2.81
CA ASP A 77 -9.09 -4.53 -3.99
C ASP A 77 -8.79 -3.73 -5.26
N LYS A 78 -8.69 -2.40 -5.17
CA LYS A 78 -8.31 -1.57 -6.33
C LYS A 78 -6.87 -1.78 -6.77
N LEU A 79 -5.96 -2.09 -5.84
CA LEU A 79 -4.56 -2.44 -6.16
C LEU A 79 -4.48 -3.81 -6.83
N ARG A 80 -5.31 -4.78 -6.42
CA ARG A 80 -5.36 -6.13 -7.00
C ARG A 80 -6.04 -6.20 -8.36
N GLN A 81 -6.72 -5.16 -8.83
CA GLN A 81 -7.41 -5.19 -10.12
C GLN A 81 -6.45 -5.00 -11.32
N PRO A 82 -6.60 -5.76 -12.42
CA PRO A 82 -7.43 -6.98 -12.55
C PRO A 82 -6.81 -8.15 -11.75
N GLY A 83 -7.66 -9.09 -11.31
CA GLY A 83 -7.21 -10.28 -10.57
C GLY A 83 -6.49 -11.32 -11.44
N GLY A 84 -6.04 -12.42 -10.82
CA GLY A 84 -5.28 -13.48 -11.51
C GLY A 84 -3.78 -13.23 -11.60
N LEU A 85 -3.30 -12.21 -10.89
CA LEU A 85 -1.91 -11.80 -10.80
C LEU A 85 -1.43 -11.99 -9.35
N HIS A 86 -0.19 -12.43 -9.17
CA HIS A 86 0.51 -12.47 -7.90
C HIS A 86 1.25 -11.15 -7.68
N GLU A 87 0.98 -10.50 -6.56
CA GLU A 87 1.63 -9.27 -6.15
C GLU A 87 2.95 -9.55 -5.42
N TRP A 88 4.07 -9.09 -5.98
CA TRP A 88 5.38 -9.12 -5.29
C TRP A 88 5.49 -7.99 -4.26
N HIS A 89 4.88 -6.84 -4.56
CA HIS A 89 4.51 -5.84 -3.56
C HIS A 89 3.21 -6.27 -2.88
N LEU A 90 3.31 -7.15 -1.88
CA LEU A 90 2.13 -7.71 -1.21
C LEU A 90 1.22 -6.58 -0.71
N VAL A 91 0.01 -6.51 -1.27
CA VAL A 91 -0.95 -5.43 -1.02
C VAL A 91 -1.35 -5.30 0.46
N SER A 92 -1.22 -6.35 1.25
CA SER A 92 -1.41 -6.31 2.71
C SER A 92 -0.35 -5.49 3.48
N ARG A 93 0.70 -5.03 2.78
CA ARG A 93 1.79 -4.16 3.27
C ARG A 93 1.88 -2.85 2.49
N THR A 94 0.80 -2.43 1.85
CA THR A 94 0.76 -1.16 1.08
C THR A 94 1.29 0.05 1.87
N PRO A 95 0.98 0.23 3.18
CA PRO A 95 1.62 1.28 3.99
C PRO A 95 3.15 1.32 3.92
N GLN A 96 3.80 0.15 4.06
CA GLN A 96 5.26 0.05 3.98
C GLN A 96 5.77 0.46 2.60
N PHE A 97 5.09 0.03 1.54
CA PHE A 97 5.44 0.39 0.17
C PHE A 97 5.22 1.88 -0.12
N LYS A 98 4.20 2.49 0.49
CA LYS A 98 3.96 3.92 0.40
C LYS A 98 5.08 4.72 1.07
N ASN A 99 5.54 4.28 2.25
CA ASN A 99 6.71 4.85 2.93
C ASN A 99 8.00 4.77 2.10
N TRP A 100 8.09 3.79 1.20
CA TRP A 100 9.18 3.65 0.25
C TRP A 100 8.94 4.35 -1.10
N ASN A 101 7.90 5.19 -1.20
CA ASN A 101 7.50 5.90 -2.41
C ASN A 101 7.15 4.99 -3.61
N VAL A 102 6.67 3.77 -3.35
CA VAL A 102 6.18 2.88 -4.40
C VAL A 102 4.81 3.35 -4.88
N THR A 103 4.69 3.54 -6.19
CA THR A 103 3.47 4.00 -6.88
C THR A 103 2.45 2.87 -7.08
N ALA A 104 1.19 3.24 -7.31
CA ALA A 104 0.14 2.29 -7.69
C ALA A 104 0.49 1.53 -8.99
N GLU A 105 1.11 2.21 -9.95
CA GLU A 105 1.62 1.63 -11.19
C GLU A 105 2.64 0.53 -10.89
N GLN A 106 3.66 0.81 -10.08
CA GLN A 106 4.67 -0.18 -9.73
C GLN A 106 4.05 -1.42 -9.06
N ILE A 107 3.13 -1.25 -8.11
CA ILE A 107 2.43 -2.39 -7.47
C ILE A 107 1.66 -3.22 -8.51
N LYS A 108 1.05 -2.58 -9.51
CA LYS A 108 0.19 -3.23 -10.52
C LYS A 108 0.94 -3.83 -11.69
N GLU A 109 2.02 -3.21 -12.14
CA GLU A 109 2.78 -3.62 -13.32
C GLU A 109 3.84 -4.66 -12.96
N LEU A 110 4.38 -4.61 -11.74
CA LEU A 110 5.37 -5.55 -11.25
C LEU A 110 4.69 -6.75 -10.57
N ARG A 111 3.75 -7.36 -11.29
CA ARG A 111 3.05 -8.59 -10.91
C ARG A 111 3.31 -9.69 -11.93
N THR A 112 3.11 -10.94 -11.51
CA THR A 112 3.23 -12.11 -12.40
C THR A 112 1.90 -12.84 -12.45
N LEU A 113 1.52 -13.44 -13.59
CA LEU A 113 0.34 -14.30 -13.64
C LEU A 113 0.47 -15.43 -12.61
N THR A 114 -0.57 -15.66 -11.81
CA THR A 114 -0.51 -16.65 -10.71
C THR A 114 -0.15 -18.05 -11.21
N LYS A 115 -0.61 -18.43 -12.41
CA LYS A 115 -0.29 -19.71 -13.07
C LYS A 115 1.20 -19.88 -13.41
N ASP A 116 1.94 -18.77 -13.55
CA ASP A 116 3.36 -18.77 -13.93
C ASP A 116 4.26 -18.72 -12.67
N VAL A 117 3.68 -18.50 -11.49
CA VAL A 117 4.41 -18.54 -10.22
C VAL A 117 4.53 -19.98 -9.73
N LYS A 118 5.74 -20.53 -9.87
CA LYS A 118 6.11 -21.88 -9.45
C LYS A 118 7.22 -21.84 -8.41
N PHE A 119 7.14 -22.74 -7.42
CA PHE A 119 8.08 -22.84 -6.33
C PHE A 119 8.92 -24.10 -6.43
N VAL A 120 10.15 -24.08 -5.92
CA VAL A 120 11.06 -25.25 -5.91
C VAL A 120 11.37 -25.82 -4.52
N ASN A 121 11.33 -25.01 -3.46
CA ASN A 121 11.79 -25.42 -2.11
C ASN A 121 10.76 -25.20 -0.97
N PRO A 122 9.71 -26.02 -0.83
CA PRO A 122 9.39 -27.21 -1.62
C PRO A 122 8.70 -26.87 -2.94
N LYS A 123 8.68 -27.86 -3.85
CA LYS A 123 7.97 -27.78 -5.12
C LYS A 123 6.50 -27.45 -4.92
N GLY A 124 5.99 -26.51 -5.71
CA GLY A 124 4.65 -25.98 -5.53
C GLY A 124 4.23 -24.96 -6.58
N ILE A 125 3.04 -24.43 -6.40
CA ILE A 125 2.44 -23.39 -7.24
C ILE A 125 1.73 -22.36 -6.37
N HIS A 126 1.46 -21.19 -6.93
CA HIS A 126 0.62 -20.20 -6.28
C HIS A 126 -0.75 -20.76 -5.88
N GLY A 127 -1.20 -20.49 -4.65
CA GLY A 127 -2.46 -20.99 -4.09
C GLY A 127 -2.46 -22.49 -3.73
N GLY A 128 -1.38 -23.20 -4.04
CA GLY A 128 -1.22 -24.63 -3.74
C GLY A 128 -0.15 -24.90 -2.69
N ARG A 129 0.45 -26.10 -2.79
CA ARG A 129 1.52 -26.55 -1.90
C ARG A 129 2.65 -25.50 -1.85
N GLY A 130 3.10 -25.17 -0.66
CA GLY A 130 4.21 -24.24 -0.44
C GLY A 130 3.85 -22.76 -0.58
N SER A 131 2.64 -22.40 -1.03
CA SER A 131 2.21 -21.01 -1.21
C SER A 131 2.19 -20.23 0.10
N THR A 132 1.59 -20.78 1.15
CA THR A 132 1.56 -20.12 2.48
C THR A 132 2.95 -19.86 3.02
N THR A 133 3.86 -20.81 2.89
CA THR A 133 5.26 -20.64 3.29
C THR A 133 5.93 -19.53 2.49
N ALA A 134 5.77 -19.52 1.15
CA ALA A 134 6.31 -18.48 0.29
C ALA A 134 5.78 -17.08 0.64
N HIS A 135 4.47 -16.94 0.88
CA HIS A 135 3.88 -15.68 1.32
C HIS A 135 4.42 -15.22 2.67
N ASN A 136 4.55 -16.12 3.65
CA ASN A 136 5.10 -15.76 4.96
C ASN A 136 6.58 -15.34 4.90
N GLU A 137 7.36 -15.95 4.01
CA GLU A 137 8.75 -15.54 3.76
C GLU A 137 8.82 -14.15 3.11
N LEU A 138 7.99 -13.88 2.10
CA LEU A 138 7.90 -12.55 1.48
C LEU A 138 7.46 -11.47 2.47
N LEU A 139 6.46 -11.75 3.31
CA LEU A 139 6.05 -10.84 4.39
C LEU A 139 7.22 -10.51 5.30
N LYS A 140 8.00 -11.51 5.73
CA LYS A 140 9.21 -11.26 6.55
C LYS A 140 10.24 -10.41 5.82
N ILE A 141 10.44 -10.61 4.52
CA ILE A 141 11.37 -9.80 3.72
C ILE A 141 10.91 -8.34 3.70
N ILE A 142 9.63 -8.09 3.48
CA ILE A 142 9.05 -6.73 3.49
C ILE A 142 9.20 -6.11 4.88
N ASP A 143 8.69 -6.78 5.91
CA ASP A 143 8.59 -6.25 7.28
C ASP A 143 9.95 -5.97 7.94
N ASN A 144 11.03 -6.63 7.48
CA ASN A 144 12.37 -6.46 8.05
C ASN A 144 13.32 -5.68 7.14
N SER A 145 12.88 -5.19 5.98
CA SER A 145 13.72 -4.35 5.12
C SER A 145 13.62 -2.89 5.57
N PRO A 146 14.74 -2.16 5.73
CA PRO A 146 14.71 -0.75 6.11
C PRO A 146 14.27 0.17 4.97
N ASP A 147 14.56 -0.22 3.73
CA ASP A 147 14.33 0.56 2.52
C ASP A 147 13.98 -0.35 1.33
N TYR A 148 13.54 0.28 0.24
CA TYR A 148 13.13 -0.42 -0.98
C TYR A 148 14.29 -1.18 -1.62
N ASP A 149 15.50 -0.61 -1.65
CA ASP A 149 16.66 -1.25 -2.26
C ASP A 149 17.06 -2.54 -1.52
N THR A 150 16.93 -2.55 -0.19
CA THR A 150 17.13 -3.74 0.62
C THR A 150 16.02 -4.76 0.41
N PHE A 151 14.77 -4.32 0.27
CA PHE A 151 13.67 -5.20 -0.14
C PHE A 151 13.98 -5.88 -1.47
N ILE A 152 14.36 -5.13 -2.51
CA ILE A 152 14.69 -5.66 -3.85
C ILE A 152 15.84 -6.66 -3.76
N ARG A 153 16.92 -6.35 -3.05
CA ARG A 153 18.06 -7.28 -2.88
C ARG A 153 17.65 -8.58 -2.19
N ARG A 154 16.87 -8.49 -1.12
CA ARG A 154 16.40 -9.68 -0.38
C ARG A 154 15.38 -10.47 -1.19
N LEU A 155 14.50 -9.82 -1.94
CA LEU A 155 13.55 -10.45 -2.85
C LEU A 155 14.29 -11.27 -3.92
N ASN A 156 15.34 -10.72 -4.53
CA ASN A 156 16.13 -11.42 -5.55
C ASN A 156 16.86 -12.64 -4.97
N ASN A 157 17.46 -12.51 -3.78
CA ASN A 157 18.09 -13.63 -3.10
C ASN A 157 17.06 -14.74 -2.78
N TRP A 158 15.88 -14.34 -2.27
CA TRP A 158 14.79 -15.28 -2.02
C TRP A 158 14.28 -15.92 -3.31
N ALA A 159 14.19 -15.18 -4.41
CA ALA A 159 13.74 -15.68 -5.69
C ALA A 159 14.66 -16.79 -6.22
N ASN A 160 15.98 -16.59 -6.17
CA ASN A 160 16.96 -17.63 -6.52
C ASN A 160 16.81 -18.93 -5.73
N TYR A 161 16.40 -18.82 -4.46
CA TYR A 161 16.14 -19.99 -3.63
C TYR A 161 14.75 -20.59 -3.85
N ARG A 162 13.74 -19.77 -4.11
CA ARG A 162 12.33 -20.19 -3.97
C ARG A 162 11.59 -20.39 -5.28
N LEU A 163 11.93 -19.63 -6.33
CA LEU A 163 11.22 -19.64 -7.60
C LEU A 163 11.87 -20.59 -8.60
N ASP A 164 11.02 -21.31 -9.34
CA ASP A 164 11.45 -22.01 -10.54
C ASP A 164 11.87 -20.98 -11.59
N GLY A 165 13.14 -20.98 -12.02
CA GLY A 165 13.74 -19.92 -12.86
C GLY A 165 14.44 -18.79 -12.09
N GLY A 166 14.46 -18.83 -10.75
CA GLY A 166 15.21 -17.87 -9.92
C GLY A 166 14.75 -16.42 -10.13
N ILE A 167 15.69 -15.47 -10.19
CA ILE A 167 15.39 -14.06 -10.42
C ILE A 167 14.70 -13.80 -11.76
N GLU A 168 14.94 -14.61 -12.79
CA GLU A 168 14.35 -14.40 -14.12
C GLU A 168 12.83 -14.60 -14.13
N SER A 169 12.29 -15.23 -13.09
CA SER A 169 10.85 -15.41 -12.88
C SER A 169 10.17 -14.22 -12.20
N LEU A 170 10.94 -13.22 -11.76
CA LEU A 170 10.42 -11.93 -11.34
C LEU A 170 10.18 -11.02 -12.58
N PRO A 171 9.23 -10.07 -12.52
CA PRO A 171 9.09 -9.01 -13.52
C PRO A 171 10.40 -8.24 -13.69
N LYS A 172 10.71 -7.78 -14.91
CA LYS A 172 12.01 -7.13 -15.24
C LYS A 172 12.34 -5.93 -14.35
N GLY A 173 11.34 -5.16 -13.89
CA GLY A 173 11.55 -4.04 -12.97
C GLY A 173 11.93 -4.43 -11.53
N LEU A 174 11.88 -5.73 -11.18
CA LEU A 174 12.28 -6.27 -9.88
C LEU A 174 13.58 -7.07 -9.94
N GLN A 175 14.16 -7.28 -11.11
CA GLN A 175 15.38 -8.07 -11.27
C GLN A 175 16.61 -7.21 -10.99
N LEU A 176 17.50 -7.70 -10.12
CA LEU A 176 18.85 -7.14 -10.02
C LEU A 176 19.67 -7.58 -11.24
N LYS A 177 20.31 -6.60 -11.88
CA LYS A 177 21.24 -6.81 -13.00
C LYS A 177 22.62 -7.22 -12.50
#